data_AF-X1GF93-F1
#
_entry.id   AF-X1GF93-F1
#
_cell.length_a   1.000
_cell.length_b   1.000
_cell.length_c   1.000
_cell.angle_alpha   90.00
_cell.angle_beta   90.00
_cell.angle_gamma   90.00
#
_symmetry.space_group_name_H-M   'P 1'
#
loop_
_entity.id
_entity.type
_entity.pdbx_description
1 polymer ?
#
loop_
_entity_poly.entity_id
_entity_poly.type
_entity_poly.pdbx_seq_one_letter_code
_entity_poly.pdbx_strand_id
1 'polypeptide(L)'
;MPIEGDLKSLNLSSVLQLISQDRLTGVLKIKRKNEIVDIGFAHGEITGAFYERGEKVERLETYFVRSGLIGKNVYEMVAEIHNKTKRPIMNILLEDKYLTMEEVERIIRFKIQEVFDDIFTRNEGDFKFEQYSVIY
;
A
#
# COMPACT_ATOMS: atom_id res chain seq x y z
N MET A 1 -14.61 -20.05 1.47
CA MET A 1 -14.19 -20.10 2.89
C MET A 1 -13.57 -18.76 3.23
N PRO A 2 -13.74 -18.22 4.43
CA PRO A 2 -12.98 -17.03 4.82
C PRO A 2 -11.49 -17.40 4.86
N ILE A 3 -10.65 -16.62 4.18
CA ILE A 3 -9.18 -16.75 4.28
C ILE A 3 -8.80 -15.89 5.49
N GLU A 4 -8.75 -16.52 6.66
CA GLU A 4 -8.41 -15.87 7.93
C GLU A 4 -7.66 -16.83 8.85
N GLY A 5 -6.87 -16.30 9.78
CA GLY A 5 -6.08 -17.10 10.71
C GLY A 5 -5.01 -16.28 11.42
N ASP A 6 -4.05 -16.96 12.05
CA ASP A 6 -2.92 -16.34 12.75
C ASP A 6 -1.59 -16.71 12.07
N LEU A 7 -0.72 -15.72 11.91
CA LEU A 7 0.58 -15.84 11.20
C LEU A 7 1.58 -16.80 11.89
N LYS A 8 1.39 -17.15 13.17
CA LYS A 8 2.20 -18.20 13.82
C LYS A 8 1.72 -19.59 13.44
N SER A 9 0.43 -19.75 13.17
CA SER A 9 -0.20 -21.03 12.82
C SER A 9 -0.13 -21.34 11.32
N LEU A 10 -0.19 -20.31 10.48
CA LEU A 10 -0.22 -20.41 9.03
C LEU A 10 0.90 -19.56 8.42
N ASN A 11 1.66 -20.15 7.50
CA ASN A 11 2.71 -19.43 6.79
C ASN A 11 2.08 -18.42 5.82
N LEU A 12 2.44 -17.14 5.98
CA LEU A 12 1.99 -16.07 5.09
C LEU A 12 2.22 -16.40 3.62
N SER A 13 3.35 -17.01 3.27
CA SER A 13 3.67 -17.39 1.89
C SER A 13 2.61 -18.33 1.28
N SER A 14 2.01 -19.21 2.09
CA SER A 14 0.93 -20.09 1.65
C SER A 14 -0.37 -19.30 1.40
N VAL A 15 -0.66 -18.29 2.21
CA VAL A 15 -1.81 -17.39 2.00
C VAL A 15 -1.64 -16.58 0.72
N LEU A 16 -0.44 -16.00 0.51
CA LEU A 16 -0.11 -15.27 -0.72
C LEU A 16 -0.21 -16.16 -1.95
N GLN A 17 0.32 -17.39 -1.86
CA GLN A 17 0.25 -18.37 -2.94
C GLN A 17 -1.20 -18.73 -3.28
N LEU A 18 -2.05 -18.94 -2.28
CA LEU A 18 -3.48 -19.21 -2.49
C LEU A 18 -4.16 -18.05 -3.24
N ILE A 19 -3.95 -16.82 -2.77
CA ILE A 19 -4.51 -15.61 -3.39
C ILE A 19 -4.07 -15.49 -4.85
N SER A 20 -2.79 -15.76 -5.14
CA SER A 20 -2.22 -15.72 -6.49
C SER A 20 -2.79 -16.81 -7.39
N GLN A 21 -2.83 -18.07 -6.92
CA GLN A 21 -3.31 -19.22 -7.69
C GLN A 21 -4.80 -19.10 -8.05
N ASP A 22 -5.61 -18.68 -7.08
CA ASP A 22 -7.06 -18.51 -7.25
C ASP A 22 -7.42 -17.16 -7.90
N ARG A 23 -6.41 -16.32 -8.21
CA ARG A 23 -6.54 -15.00 -8.83
C ARG A 23 -7.51 -14.08 -8.08
N LEU A 24 -7.44 -14.11 -6.76
CA LEU A 24 -8.37 -13.36 -5.92
C LEU A 24 -8.07 -11.84 -6.00
N THR A 25 -9.14 -11.06 -5.95
CA THR A 25 -9.08 -9.59 -5.88
C THR A 25 -9.68 -9.16 -4.55
N GLY A 26 -8.98 -8.30 -3.81
CA GLY A 26 -9.39 -7.89 -2.47
C GLY A 26 -8.23 -7.34 -1.65
N VAL A 27 -8.41 -7.27 -0.34
CA VAL A 27 -7.39 -6.78 0.60
C VAL A 27 -7.09 -7.86 1.63
N LEU A 28 -5.81 -8.21 1.80
CA LEU A 28 -5.34 -8.98 2.95
C LEU A 28 -4.99 -7.99 4.07
N LYS A 29 -5.80 -8.01 5.13
CA LYS A 29 -5.56 -7.23 6.34
C LYS A 29 -4.80 -8.08 7.35
N ILE A 30 -3.69 -7.58 7.87
CA ILE A 30 -2.92 -8.21 8.94
C ILE A 30 -2.98 -7.29 10.15
N LYS A 31 -3.63 -7.74 11.21
CA LYS A 31 -3.77 -7.00 12.46
C LYS A 31 -2.75 -7.49 13.48
N ARG A 32 -1.95 -6.55 13.96
CA ARG A 32 -1.05 -6.71 15.11
C ARG A 32 -1.48 -5.77 16.23
N LYS A 33 -0.86 -5.89 17.40
CA LYS A 33 -1.24 -5.15 18.62
C LYS A 33 -1.57 -3.67 18.38
N ASN A 34 -0.69 -2.95 17.68
CA ASN A 34 -0.79 -1.49 17.49
C ASN A 34 -0.73 -1.05 16.02
N GLU A 35 -0.82 -1.98 15.07
CA GLU A 35 -0.71 -1.69 13.63
C GLU A 35 -1.60 -2.63 12.83
N ILE A 36 -2.19 -2.11 11.76
CA ILE A 36 -2.84 -2.91 10.73
C ILE A 36 -2.00 -2.73 9.46
N VAL A 37 -1.80 -3.84 8.74
CA VAL A 37 -1.14 -3.83 7.43
C VAL A 37 -2.16 -4.26 6.40
N ASP A 38 -2.29 -3.46 5.36
CA ASP A 38 -3.19 -3.74 4.24
C ASP A 38 -2.35 -4.06 3.01
N ILE A 39 -2.64 -5.20 2.39
CA ILE A 39 -2.03 -5.63 1.12
C ILE A 39 -3.13 -5.83 0.10
N GLY A 40 -3.05 -5.10 -1.00
CA GLY A 40 -4.05 -5.10 -2.05
C GLY A 40 -3.72 -6.09 -3.13
N PHE A 41 -4.74 -6.78 -3.62
CA PHE A 41 -4.63 -7.76 -4.67
C PHE A 41 -5.62 -7.47 -5.79
N ALA A 42 -5.17 -7.60 -7.03
CA ALA A 42 -6.01 -7.61 -8.22
C ALA A 42 -5.61 -8.79 -9.10
N HIS A 43 -6.56 -9.69 -9.38
CA HIS A 43 -6.32 -10.90 -10.17
C HIS A 43 -5.16 -11.76 -9.65
N GLY A 44 -4.97 -11.80 -8.32
CA GLY A 44 -3.88 -12.53 -7.66
C GLY A 44 -2.54 -11.80 -7.61
N GLU A 45 -2.42 -10.62 -8.25
CA GLU A 45 -1.22 -9.79 -8.24
C GLU A 45 -1.28 -8.74 -7.13
N ILE A 46 -0.15 -8.46 -6.49
CA ILE A 46 -0.06 -7.42 -5.46
C ILE A 46 -0.07 -6.05 -6.14
N THR A 47 -1.01 -5.18 -5.76
CA THR A 47 -1.15 -3.82 -6.30
C THR A 47 -0.63 -2.73 -5.37
N GLY A 48 -0.45 -3.05 -4.09
CA GLY A 48 0.04 -2.11 -3.09
C GLY A 48 0.09 -2.74 -1.72
N ALA A 49 0.89 -2.15 -0.83
CA ALA A 49 0.92 -2.50 0.58
C ALA A 49 1.23 -1.25 1.43
N PHE A 50 0.60 -1.13 2.59
CA PHE A 50 0.83 0.01 3.50
C PHE A 50 0.42 -0.32 4.93
N TYR A 51 0.98 0.47 5.85
CA TYR A 51 0.62 0.44 7.26
C TYR A 51 -0.48 1.44 7.58
N GLU A 52 -1.49 0.98 8.30
CA GLU A 52 -2.37 1.82 9.11
C GLU A 52 -1.76 1.90 10.52
N ARG A 53 -1.06 3.00 10.82
CA ARG A 53 -0.57 3.30 12.18
C ARG A 53 -1.49 4.31 12.85
N GLY A 54 -2.59 3.83 13.45
CA GLY A 54 -3.59 4.68 14.10
C GLY A 54 -4.25 5.66 13.12
N GLU A 55 -4.39 6.93 13.49
CA GLU A 55 -5.01 7.97 12.64
C GLU A 55 -4.16 8.42 11.43
N LYS A 56 -2.95 7.90 11.27
CA LYS A 56 -2.05 8.28 10.17
C LYS A 56 -1.89 7.13 9.20
N VAL A 57 -2.63 7.21 8.09
CA VAL A 57 -2.34 6.45 6.86
C VAL A 57 -1.04 6.99 6.28
N GLU A 58 -0.09 6.11 6.00
CA GLU A 58 1.19 6.52 5.44
C GLU A 58 1.07 6.92 3.97
N ARG A 59 1.09 8.24 3.74
CA ARG A 59 0.90 8.88 2.45
C ARG A 59 2.04 8.59 1.47
N LEU A 60 1.69 8.08 0.29
CA LEU A 60 2.61 7.79 -0.82
C LEU A 60 3.43 9.03 -1.21
N GLU A 61 2.84 10.21 -1.09
CA GLU A 61 3.47 11.49 -1.41
C GLU A 61 4.68 11.79 -0.54
N THR A 62 4.68 11.30 0.70
CA THR A 62 5.83 11.42 1.61
C THR A 62 7.06 10.71 1.04
N TYR A 63 6.87 9.59 0.34
CA TYR A 63 7.97 8.85 -0.27
C TYR A 63 8.54 9.59 -1.47
N PHE A 64 7.72 10.27 -2.28
CA PHE A 64 8.21 11.09 -3.39
C PHE A 64 9.08 12.25 -2.89
N VAL A 65 8.68 12.89 -1.78
CA VAL A 65 9.48 13.96 -1.17
C VAL A 65 10.77 13.40 -0.55
N ARG A 66 10.68 12.31 0.21
CA ARG A 66 11.86 11.71 0.87
C ARG A 66 12.87 11.12 -0.11
N SER A 67 12.43 10.58 -1.23
CA SER A 67 13.30 10.05 -2.29
C SER A 67 13.95 11.15 -3.14
N GLY A 68 13.47 12.40 -3.01
CA GLY A 68 13.92 13.53 -3.81
C GLY A 68 13.32 13.59 -5.22
N LEU A 69 12.38 12.69 -5.55
CA LEU A 69 11.67 12.72 -6.85
C LEU A 69 10.87 14.01 -7.01
N ILE A 70 10.32 14.54 -5.91
CA ILE A 70 9.79 15.90 -5.87
C ILE A 70 10.37 16.68 -4.70
N GLY A 71 10.60 17.97 -4.90
CA GLY A 71 10.98 18.88 -3.82
C GLY A 71 9.81 19.14 -2.87
N LYS A 72 10.11 19.46 -1.60
CA LYS A 72 9.09 19.84 -0.61
C LYS A 72 8.24 21.03 -1.08
N ASN A 73 8.87 22.01 -1.74
CA ASN A 73 8.22 23.17 -2.35
C ASN A 73 7.22 22.76 -3.46
N VAL A 74 7.57 21.77 -4.28
CA VAL A 74 6.67 21.24 -5.31
C VAL A 74 5.47 20.57 -4.66
N TYR A 75 5.69 19.75 -3.63
CA TYR A 75 4.60 19.12 -2.90
C TYR A 75 3.67 20.14 -2.23
N GLU A 76 4.20 21.18 -1.59
CA GLU A 76 3.41 22.26 -0.98
C GLU A 76 2.56 22.99 -2.02
N MET A 77 3.14 23.32 -3.18
CA MET A 77 2.42 23.92 -4.30
C MET A 77 1.30 23.00 -4.83
N VAL A 78 1.59 21.71 -5.03
CA VAL A 78 0.59 20.73 -5.49
C VAL A 78 -0.54 20.58 -4.46
N ALA A 79 -0.22 20.58 -3.17
CA ALA A 79 -1.21 20.54 -2.11
C ALA A 79 -2.12 21.78 -2.13
N GLU A 80 -1.58 22.97 -2.42
CA GLU A 80 -2.40 24.17 -2.64
C GLU A 80 -3.34 24.03 -3.84
N ILE A 81 -2.85 23.51 -4.97
CA ILE A 81 -3.66 23.27 -6.17
C ILE A 81 -4.79 22.29 -5.84
N HIS A 82 -4.49 21.19 -5.15
CA HIS A 82 -5.50 20.24 -4.67
C HIS A 82 -6.54 20.93 -3.80
N ASN A 83 -6.12 21.75 -2.83
CA ASN A 83 -7.05 22.42 -1.92
C ASN A 83 -8.00 23.39 -2.64
N LYS A 84 -7.49 24.11 -3.65
CA LYS A 84 -8.24 25.10 -4.46
C LYS A 84 -9.15 24.44 -5.50
N THR A 85 -8.68 23.37 -6.17
CA THR A 85 -9.35 22.78 -7.35
C THR A 85 -10.03 21.45 -7.08
N LYS A 86 -9.70 20.79 -5.96
CA LYS A 86 -10.08 19.41 -5.62
C LYS A 86 -9.57 18.34 -6.60
N ARG A 87 -8.67 18.68 -7.54
CA ARG A 87 -7.94 17.69 -8.36
C ARG A 87 -7.12 16.77 -7.43
N PRO A 88 -7.14 15.43 -7.60
CA PRO A 88 -6.32 14.52 -6.80
C PRO A 88 -4.83 14.85 -6.90
N ILE A 89 -4.08 14.75 -5.79
CA ILE A 89 -2.64 15.08 -5.76
C ILE A 89 -1.85 14.26 -6.80
N MET A 90 -2.11 12.96 -6.88
CA MET A 90 -1.46 12.09 -7.87
C MET A 90 -1.73 12.52 -9.30
N ASN A 91 -2.95 12.93 -9.62
CA ASN A 91 -3.28 13.42 -10.96
C ASN A 91 -2.52 14.70 -11.26
N ILE A 92 -2.44 15.64 -10.31
CA ILE A 92 -1.65 16.87 -10.50
C ILE A 92 -0.18 16.52 -10.74
N LEU A 93 0.39 15.60 -9.95
CA LEU A 93 1.80 15.20 -10.09
C LEU A 93 2.10 14.58 -11.46
N LEU A 94 1.19 13.75 -11.99
CA LEU A 94 1.37 13.04 -13.27
C LEU A 94 1.01 13.90 -14.49
N GLU A 95 -0.16 14.53 -14.49
CA GLU A 95 -0.66 15.33 -15.62
C GLU A 95 0.19 16.58 -15.84
N ASP A 96 0.62 17.23 -14.75
CA ASP A 96 1.47 18.42 -14.81
C ASP A 96 2.97 18.04 -14.90
N LYS A 97 3.29 16.74 -15.04
CA LYS A 97 4.63 16.17 -15.32
C LYS A 97 5.68 16.41 -14.22
N TYR A 98 5.26 16.53 -12.96
CA TYR A 98 6.18 16.52 -11.82
C TYR A 98 6.71 15.12 -11.51
N LEU A 99 5.96 14.09 -11.90
CA LEU A 99 6.35 12.68 -11.82
C LEU A 99 5.94 11.96 -13.10
N THR A 100 6.68 10.92 -13.43
CA THR A 100 6.32 9.93 -14.45
C THR A 100 5.63 8.72 -13.82
N MET A 101 4.88 7.95 -14.61
CA MET A 101 4.30 6.68 -14.14
C MET A 101 5.38 5.70 -13.68
N GLU A 102 6.52 5.65 -14.36
CA GLU A 102 7.64 4.77 -14.03
C GLU A 102 8.24 5.07 -12.64
N GLU A 103 8.37 6.36 -12.30
CA GLU A 103 8.81 6.80 -10.97
C GLU A 103 7.80 6.46 -9.88
N VAL A 104 6.51 6.62 -10.16
CA VAL A 104 5.43 6.23 -9.24
C VAL A 104 5.46 4.73 -8.98
N GLU A 105 5.51 3.91 -10.03
CA GLU A 105 5.61 2.46 -9.90
C GLU A 105 6.84 2.02 -9.11
N ARG A 106 7.99 2.68 -9.32
CA ARG A 106 9.21 2.37 -8.57
C ARG A 106 9.02 2.59 -7.08
N ILE A 107 8.34 3.67 -6.68
CA ILE A 107 8.04 3.94 -5.28
C ILE A 107 7.01 2.97 -4.72
N ILE A 108 5.98 2.60 -5.49
CA ILE A 108 5.02 1.58 -5.08
C ILE A 108 5.72 0.24 -4.83
N ARG A 109 6.59 -0.20 -5.75
CA ARG A 109 7.40 -1.43 -5.57
C ARG A 109 8.27 -1.35 -4.32
N PHE A 110 8.90 -0.21 -4.07
CA PHE A 110 9.70 0.00 -2.86
C PHE A 110 8.85 -0.12 -1.59
N LYS A 111 7.67 0.51 -1.54
CA LYS A 111 6.75 0.39 -0.39
C LYS A 111 6.29 -1.04 -0.17
N ILE A 112 5.92 -1.74 -1.24
CA ILE A 112 5.55 -3.16 -1.17
C ILE A 112 6.68 -3.95 -0.51
N GLN A 113 7.91 -3.79 -1.01
CA GLN A 113 9.07 -4.48 -0.46
C GLN A 113 9.30 -4.15 1.03
N GLU A 114 9.26 -2.87 1.40
CA GLU A 114 9.43 -2.42 2.79
C GLU A 114 8.40 -3.07 3.73
N VAL A 115 7.14 -3.17 3.29
CA VAL A 115 6.07 -3.82 4.05
C VAL A 115 6.32 -5.32 4.19
N PHE A 116 6.67 -6.01 3.11
CA PHE A 116 6.92 -7.46 3.16
C PHE A 116 8.15 -7.78 4.02
N ASP A 117 9.22 -6.98 3.95
CA ASP A 117 10.43 -7.17 4.74
C ASP A 117 10.11 -7.16 6.26
N ASP A 118 9.30 -6.22 6.72
CA ASP A 118 8.83 -6.18 8.11
C ASP A 118 7.86 -7.32 8.44
N ILE A 119 6.95 -7.68 7.52
CA ILE A 119 6.03 -8.78 7.78
C ILE A 119 6.77 -10.10 8.01
N PHE A 120 7.70 -10.43 7.12
CA PHE A 120 8.51 -11.64 7.24
C PHE A 120 9.47 -11.60 8.42
N THR A 121 9.95 -10.42 8.82
CA THR A 121 10.78 -10.27 10.03
C THR A 121 9.97 -10.50 11.31
N ARG A 122 8.73 -10.01 11.35
CA ARG A 122 7.84 -10.06 12.51
C ARG A 122 6.65 -10.96 12.22
N ASN A 123 6.87 -12.27 12.25
CA ASN A 123 5.85 -13.29 11.95
C ASN A 123 4.82 -13.46 13.10
N GLU A 124 4.04 -12.40 13.35
CA GLU A 124 2.99 -12.33 14.36
C GLU A 124 1.81 -11.51 13.84
N GLY A 125 0.59 -11.87 14.29
CA GLY A 125 -0.64 -11.14 13.99
C GLY A 125 -1.72 -12.04 13.40
N ASP A 126 -2.96 -11.57 13.50
CA ASP A 126 -4.11 -12.20 12.87
C ASP A 126 -4.27 -11.63 11.45
N PHE A 127 -4.60 -12.45 10.48
CA PHE A 127 -4.89 -12.00 9.12
C PHE A 127 -6.32 -12.33 8.70
N LYS A 128 -6.85 -11.52 7.79
CA LYS A 128 -8.14 -11.74 7.14
C LYS A 128 -8.11 -11.18 5.72
N PHE A 129 -8.57 -11.96 4.76
CA PHE A 129 -8.78 -11.50 3.40
C PHE A 129 -10.21 -11.03 3.19
N GLU A 130 -10.35 -9.80 2.70
CA GLU A 130 -11.60 -9.16 2.37
C GLU A 130 -11.74 -9.07 0.85
N GLN A 131 -12.46 -10.02 0.26
CA GLN A 131 -12.64 -10.11 -1.18
C GLN A 131 -13.43 -8.90 -1.70
N TYR A 132 -13.06 -8.40 -2.88
CA TYR A 132 -13.65 -7.22 -3.54
C TYR A 132 -13.53 -5.90 -2.76
N SER A 133 -12.75 -5.88 -1.68
CA SER A 133 -12.37 -4.64 -1.00
C SER A 133 -11.25 -3.94 -1.77
N VAL A 134 -11.18 -2.62 -1.63
CA VAL A 134 -10.16 -1.77 -2.26
C VAL A 134 -9.40 -1.07 -1.16
N ILE A 135 -8.09 -0.90 -1.37
CA ILE A 135 -7.25 -0.04 -0.57
C ILE A 135 -7.72 1.41 -0.72
N TYR A 136 -7.97 2.11 0.40
CA TYR A 136 -8.32 3.54 0.42
C TYR A 136 -7.16 4.41 0.92
#